data_AF-A0A1H8S6E8-F1
#
_entry.id   AF-A0A1H8S6E8-F1
#
_cell.length_a   1.000
_cell.length_b   1.000
_cell.length_c   1.000
_cell.angle_alpha   90.00
_cell.angle_beta   90.00
_cell.angle_gamma   90.00
#
_symmetry.space_group_name_H-M   'P 1'
#
loop_
_entity.id
_entity.type
_entity.pdbx_description
1 polymer ?
#
loop_
_entity_poly.entity_id
_entity_poly.type
_entity_poly.pdbx_seq_one_letter_code
_entity_poly.pdbx_strand_id
1 'polypeptide(L)'
;MEKFPWLKPALTGAICGAIALAIVGFSWGGWVTGNRAKRSADVERTSAIAAALTPYCLERAKTDPASAQIMAELKAAGTYGRSDIVKKAGWATPLGSTEPNADLAQACQIALGTAG
;
A
#
# COMPACT_ATOMS: atom_id res chain seq x y z
N MET A 1 2.12 31.82 38.93
CA MET A 1 2.53 30.41 39.06
C MET A 1 3.92 30.21 38.46
N GLU A 2 4.95 30.87 38.99
CA GLU A 2 6.34 30.66 38.55
C GLU A 2 7.24 30.78 39.77
N LYS A 3 7.80 29.67 40.26
CA LYS A 3 8.61 29.65 41.49
C LYS A 3 9.91 28.83 41.40
N PHE A 4 10.27 28.31 40.23
CA PHE A 4 11.43 27.42 40.09
C PHE A 4 12.36 27.86 38.95
N PRO A 5 13.50 28.51 39.26
CA PRO A 5 14.47 28.97 38.24
C PRO A 5 15.18 27.80 37.54
N TRP A 6 15.20 26.60 38.14
CA TRP A 6 15.75 25.38 37.51
C TRP A 6 14.82 24.78 36.44
N LEU A 7 13.54 25.16 36.43
CA LEU A 7 12.55 24.53 35.56
C LEU A 7 12.84 24.80 34.08
N LYS A 8 13.32 26.01 33.77
CA LYS A 8 13.71 26.42 32.42
C LYS A 8 14.83 25.52 31.84
N PRO A 9 16.01 25.37 32.48
CA PRO A 9 17.05 24.48 31.96
C PRO A 9 16.66 22.99 31.98
N ALA A 10 15.84 22.55 32.95
CA ALA A 10 15.36 21.17 33.00
C ALA A 10 14.44 20.83 31.81
N LEU A 11 13.53 21.72 31.44
CA LEU A 11 12.65 21.56 30.27
C LEU A 11 13.46 21.50 28.97
N THR A 12 14.45 22.38 28.82
CA THR A 12 15.32 22.39 27.62
C THR A 12 16.12 21.09 27.51
N GLY A 13 16.68 20.60 28.62
CA GLY A 13 17.39 19.31 28.66
C GLY A 13 16.49 18.14 28.29
N ALA A 14 15.25 18.11 28.79
CA ALA A 14 14.28 17.08 28.46
C ALA A 14 13.91 17.08 26.96
N ILE A 15 13.72 18.25 26.35
CA ILE A 15 13.43 18.39 24.93
C ILE A 15 14.62 17.88 24.09
N CYS A 16 15.84 18.33 24.40
CA CYS A 16 17.04 17.89 23.69
C CYS A 16 17.27 16.38 23.82
N GLY A 17 17.07 15.82 25.02
CA GLY A 17 17.18 14.38 25.26
C GLY A 17 16.14 13.57 24.49
N ALA A 18 14.89 14.02 24.45
CA ALA A 18 13.82 13.38 23.69
C ALA A 18 14.13 13.36 22.18
N ILE A 19 14.65 14.46 21.63
CA ILE A 19 15.05 14.54 20.22
C ILE A 19 16.20 13.57 19.93
N ALA A 20 17.23 13.54 20.78
CA ALA A 20 18.36 12.64 20.60
C ALA A 20 17.93 11.16 20.65
N LEU A 21 17.08 10.77 21.61
CA LEU A 21 16.53 9.42 21.70
C LEU A 21 15.67 9.07 20.49
N ALA A 22 14.86 10.00 19.98
CA ALA A 22 14.08 9.79 18.78
C ALA A 22 15.00 9.53 17.57
N ILE A 23 16.02 10.36 17.35
CA ILE A 23 16.95 10.19 16.22
C ILE A 23 17.64 8.82 16.28
N VAL A 24 18.17 8.43 17.43
CA VAL A 24 18.85 7.14 17.60
C VAL A 24 17.87 5.97 17.46
N GLY A 25 16.68 6.08 18.07
CA GLY A 25 15.64 5.05 18.01
C GLY A 25 15.11 4.82 16.60
N PHE A 26 14.80 5.90 15.86
CA PHE A 26 14.28 5.82 14.49
C PHE A 26 15.37 5.51 13.45
N SER A 27 16.64 5.89 13.69
CA SER A 27 17.72 5.65 12.73
C SER A 27 18.41 4.29 12.89
N TRP A 28 18.59 3.80 14.13
CA TRP A 28 19.34 2.57 14.37
C TRP A 28 18.55 1.53 15.15
N GLY A 29 17.69 1.96 16.08
CA GLY A 29 16.85 1.06 16.87
C GLY A 29 15.68 0.43 16.11
N GLY A 30 15.42 0.85 14.87
CA GLY A 30 14.28 0.37 14.09
C GLY A 30 12.93 0.69 14.73
N TRP A 31 12.84 1.74 15.56
CA TRP A 31 11.56 2.16 16.12
C TRP A 31 10.60 2.54 15.01
N VAL A 32 9.49 1.81 14.95
CA VAL A 32 8.36 2.11 14.06
C VAL A 32 7.23 2.58 14.95
N THR A 33 6.63 3.73 14.65
CA THR A 33 5.43 4.18 15.36
C THR A 33 4.31 3.17 15.16
N GLY A 34 3.52 2.87 16.20
CA GLY A 34 2.46 1.83 16.12
C GLY A 34 1.51 1.99 14.93
N ASN A 35 1.26 3.23 14.49
CA ASN A 35 0.48 3.52 13.30
C ASN A 35 1.15 3.04 11.99
N ARG A 36 2.48 3.14 11.88
CA ARG A 36 3.23 2.57 10.76
C ARG A 36 3.31 1.04 10.86
N ALA A 37 3.48 0.47 12.06
CA ALA A 37 3.52 -0.98 12.24
C ALA A 37 2.20 -1.65 11.84
N LYS A 38 1.06 -1.06 12.23
CA LYS A 38 -0.27 -1.55 11.84
C LYS A 38 -0.51 -1.40 10.34
N ARG A 39 -0.11 -0.27 9.74
CA ARG A 39 -0.22 -0.05 8.29
C ARG A 39 0.65 -1.01 7.50
N SER A 40 1.85 -1.34 7.96
CA SER A 40 2.70 -2.35 7.34
C SER A 40 2.06 -3.73 7.39
N ALA A 41 1.52 -4.15 8.53
CA ALA A 41 0.87 -5.46 8.65
C ALA A 41 -0.36 -5.60 7.74
N ASP A 42 -1.17 -4.56 7.61
CA ASP A 42 -2.34 -4.56 6.71
C ASP A 42 -1.93 -4.61 5.23
N VAL A 43 -0.91 -3.84 4.84
CA VAL A 43 -0.38 -3.82 3.47
C VAL A 43 0.24 -5.17 3.11
N GLU A 44 1.00 -5.79 4.01
CA GLU A 44 1.61 -7.11 3.79
C GLU A 44 0.54 -8.21 3.63
N ARG A 45 -0.49 -8.23 4.47
CA ARG A 45 -1.56 -9.24 4.34
C ARG A 45 -2.34 -9.05 3.04
N THR A 46 -2.67 -7.83 2.68
CA THR A 46 -3.52 -7.56 1.52
C THR A 46 -2.75 -7.75 0.22
N SER A 47 -1.46 -7.42 0.20
CA SER A 47 -0.58 -7.72 -0.93
C SER A 47 -0.30 -9.21 -1.12
N ALA A 48 -0.17 -10.00 -0.05
CA ALA A 48 -0.03 -11.45 -0.15
C ALA A 48 -1.30 -12.11 -0.73
N ILE A 49 -2.47 -11.64 -0.31
CA ILE A 49 -3.76 -12.08 -0.88
C ILE A 49 -3.88 -11.65 -2.35
N ALA A 50 -3.49 -10.42 -2.68
CA ALA A 50 -3.47 -9.93 -4.05
C ALA A 50 -2.51 -10.74 -4.94
N ALA A 51 -1.34 -11.11 -4.45
CA ALA A 51 -0.38 -11.96 -5.16
C ALA A 51 -0.93 -13.37 -5.40
N ALA A 52 -1.58 -13.98 -4.39
CA ALA A 52 -2.21 -15.29 -4.53
C ALA A 52 -3.40 -15.29 -5.50
N LEU A 53 -4.13 -14.19 -5.59
CA LEU A 53 -5.28 -14.01 -6.49
C LEU A 53 -4.89 -13.44 -7.87
N THR A 54 -3.64 -13.03 -8.06
CA THR A 54 -3.12 -12.57 -9.37
C THR A 54 -3.30 -13.61 -10.47
N PRO A 55 -2.98 -14.91 -10.29
CA PRO A 55 -3.23 -15.91 -11.34
C PRO A 55 -4.71 -16.01 -11.74
N TYR A 56 -5.63 -15.85 -10.78
CA TYR A 56 -7.06 -15.81 -11.07
C TYR A 56 -7.45 -14.59 -11.91
N CYS A 57 -6.91 -13.40 -11.60
CA CYS A 57 -7.13 -12.21 -12.41
C CYS A 57 -6.63 -12.39 -13.85
N LEU A 58 -5.46 -13.02 -14.01
CA LEU A 58 -4.89 -13.31 -15.33
C LEU A 58 -5.73 -14.32 -16.13
N GLU A 59 -6.28 -15.33 -15.47
CA GLU A 59 -7.17 -16.30 -16.12
C GLU A 59 -8.48 -15.64 -16.55
N ARG A 60 -9.09 -14.83 -15.66
CA ARG A 60 -10.26 -14.01 -16.00
C ARG A 60 -9.99 -13.11 -17.19
N ALA A 61 -8.88 -12.38 -17.17
CA ALA A 61 -8.47 -11.51 -18.27
C ALA A 61 -8.28 -12.26 -19.59
N LYS A 62 -7.89 -13.54 -19.58
CA LYS A 62 -7.77 -14.36 -20.81
C LYS A 62 -9.12 -14.89 -21.30
N THR A 63 -10.01 -15.26 -20.38
CA THR A 63 -11.34 -15.80 -20.72
C THR A 63 -12.38 -14.73 -21.04
N ASP A 64 -12.11 -13.47 -20.73
CA ASP A 64 -13.03 -12.37 -20.96
C ASP A 64 -13.19 -12.10 -22.48
N PRO A 65 -14.43 -12.08 -23.02
CA PRO A 65 -14.67 -11.73 -24.43
C PRO A 65 -14.22 -10.30 -24.78
N ALA A 66 -14.18 -9.37 -23.82
CA ALA A 66 -13.70 -8.01 -24.00
C ALA A 66 -12.20 -7.84 -23.71
N SER A 67 -11.48 -8.93 -23.42
CA SER A 67 -10.05 -8.92 -23.05
C SER A 67 -9.17 -8.12 -23.99
N ALA A 68 -9.32 -8.29 -25.31
CA ALA A 68 -8.51 -7.59 -26.30
C ALA A 68 -8.70 -6.06 -26.24
N GLN A 69 -9.94 -5.61 -26.05
CA GLN A 69 -10.26 -4.18 -25.94
C GLN A 69 -9.74 -3.60 -24.63
N ILE A 70 -9.98 -4.28 -23.51
CA ILE A 70 -9.57 -3.84 -22.18
C ILE A 70 -8.04 -3.84 -22.06
N MET A 71 -7.35 -4.80 -22.66
CA MET A 71 -5.88 -4.83 -22.72
C MET A 71 -5.30 -3.71 -23.59
N ALA A 72 -5.99 -3.32 -24.66
CA ALA A 72 -5.61 -2.16 -25.47
C ALA A 72 -5.77 -0.86 -24.68
N GLU A 73 -6.88 -0.69 -23.96
CA GLU A 73 -7.09 0.43 -23.04
C GLU A 73 -6.07 0.44 -21.91
N LEU A 74 -5.74 -0.72 -21.33
CA LEU A 74 -4.74 -0.87 -20.28
C LEU A 74 -3.33 -0.52 -20.79
N LYS A 75 -3.00 -0.82 -22.04
CA LYS A 75 -1.74 -0.42 -22.68
C LYS A 75 -1.71 1.08 -23.01
N ALA A 76 -2.83 1.65 -23.41
CA ALA A 76 -2.96 3.08 -23.69
C ALA A 76 -3.00 3.93 -22.41
N ALA A 77 -3.49 3.37 -21.31
CA ALA A 77 -3.58 4.06 -20.03
C ALA A 77 -2.23 4.17 -19.33
N GLY A 78 -1.89 5.38 -18.89
CA GLY A 78 -0.74 5.62 -18.01
C GLY A 78 -0.92 5.00 -16.63
N THR A 79 0.18 4.95 -15.86
CA THR A 79 0.31 4.24 -14.57
C THR A 79 -0.80 4.50 -13.56
N TYR A 80 -1.42 5.69 -13.59
CA TYR A 80 -2.47 6.10 -12.66
C TYR A 80 -3.86 5.52 -12.97
N GLY A 81 -4.16 5.17 -14.22
CA GLY A 81 -5.51 4.71 -14.64
C GLY A 81 -5.66 3.20 -14.75
N ARG A 82 -4.54 2.46 -14.76
CA ARG A 82 -4.53 1.04 -15.08
C ARG A 82 -5.28 0.17 -14.06
N SER A 83 -5.16 0.47 -12.77
CA SER A 83 -5.89 -0.27 -11.73
C SER A 83 -7.40 -0.05 -11.81
N ASP A 84 -7.85 1.13 -12.24
CA ASP A 84 -9.27 1.45 -12.41
C ASP A 84 -9.89 0.68 -13.58
N ILE A 85 -9.14 0.51 -14.68
CA ILE A 85 -9.53 -0.31 -15.83
C ILE A 85 -9.74 -1.77 -15.40
N VAL A 86 -8.79 -2.34 -14.64
CA VAL A 86 -8.89 -3.72 -14.13
C VAL A 86 -10.07 -3.89 -13.14
N LYS A 87 -10.39 -2.86 -12.35
CA LYS A 87 -11.58 -2.85 -11.48
C LYS A 87 -12.87 -2.81 -12.27
N LYS A 88 -12.97 -1.92 -13.27
CA LYS A 88 -14.15 -1.77 -14.13
C LYS A 88 -14.40 -3.02 -14.98
N ALA A 89 -13.33 -3.69 -15.40
CA ALA A 89 -13.38 -4.98 -16.08
C ALA A 89 -13.86 -6.12 -15.17
N GLY A 90 -13.91 -5.92 -13.84
CA GLY A 90 -14.29 -6.95 -12.87
C GLY A 90 -13.22 -8.01 -12.64
N TRP A 91 -12.03 -7.86 -13.21
CA TRP A 91 -10.93 -8.82 -13.04
C TRP A 91 -10.32 -8.77 -11.64
N ALA A 92 -10.48 -7.63 -10.95
CA ALA A 92 -10.08 -7.44 -9.55
C ALA A 92 -11.15 -7.85 -8.53
N THR A 93 -12.21 -8.54 -8.93
CA THR A 93 -13.27 -9.02 -8.03
C THR A 93 -13.07 -10.53 -7.74
N PRO A 94 -12.64 -10.92 -6.53
CA PRO A 94 -12.43 -12.31 -6.17
C PRO A 94 -13.73 -13.12 -6.19
N LEU A 95 -13.65 -14.42 -6.46
CA LEU A 95 -14.80 -15.33 -6.34
C LEU A 95 -15.39 -15.25 -4.93
N GLY A 96 -16.68 -14.90 -4.82
CA GLY A 96 -17.37 -14.76 -3.54
C GLY A 96 -17.39 -13.34 -2.95
N SER A 97 -16.77 -12.36 -3.61
CA SER A 97 -16.92 -10.93 -3.30
C SER A 97 -17.72 -10.23 -4.38
N THR A 98 -18.56 -9.26 -4.00
CA THR A 98 -19.21 -8.32 -4.92
C THR A 98 -18.40 -7.04 -5.12
N GLU A 99 -17.41 -6.78 -4.27
CA GLU A 99 -16.60 -5.57 -4.31
C GLU A 99 -15.22 -5.82 -4.94
N PRO A 100 -14.74 -4.91 -5.82
CA PRO A 100 -13.39 -4.98 -6.39
C PRO A 100 -12.32 -4.72 -5.33
N ASN A 101 -11.31 -5.58 -5.26
CA ASN A 101 -10.17 -5.41 -4.37
C ASN A 101 -9.11 -4.49 -5.02
N ALA A 102 -8.76 -3.39 -4.36
CA ALA A 102 -7.81 -2.41 -4.88
C ALA A 102 -6.38 -2.95 -5.01
N ASP A 103 -5.92 -3.74 -4.04
CA ASP A 103 -4.60 -4.36 -4.07
C ASP A 103 -4.51 -5.43 -5.16
N LEU A 104 -5.60 -6.19 -5.37
CA LEU A 104 -5.68 -7.13 -6.48
C LEU A 104 -5.62 -6.41 -7.84
N ALA A 105 -6.34 -5.29 -7.98
CA ALA A 105 -6.28 -4.48 -9.19
C ALA A 105 -4.86 -3.96 -9.47
N GLN A 106 -4.14 -3.56 -8.41
CA GLN A 106 -2.76 -3.09 -8.51
C GLN A 106 -1.79 -4.22 -8.86
N ALA A 107 -1.89 -5.39 -8.23
CA ALA A 107 -1.06 -6.54 -8.54
C ALA A 107 -1.31 -7.03 -9.98
N CYS A 108 -2.58 -7.10 -10.39
CA CYS A 108 -2.96 -7.57 -11.71
C CYS A 108 -2.52 -6.63 -12.83
N GLN A 109 -2.64 -5.30 -12.67
CA GLN A 109 -2.12 -4.38 -13.70
C GLN A 109 -0.59 -4.43 -13.84
N ILE A 110 0.13 -4.69 -12.74
CA ILE A 110 1.60 -4.91 -12.80
C ILE A 110 1.91 -6.20 -13.56
N ALA A 111 1.22 -7.30 -13.25
CA ALA A 111 1.41 -8.57 -13.95
C ALA A 111 1.07 -8.48 -15.45
N LEU A 112 -0.04 -7.82 -15.80
CA LEU A 112 -0.44 -7.59 -17.19
C LEU A 112 0.47 -6.59 -17.92
N GLY A 113 1.05 -5.63 -17.19
CA GLY A 113 1.99 -4.65 -17.73
C GLY A 113 3.41 -5.17 -17.92
N THR A 114 3.80 -6.21 -17.18
CA THR A 114 5.11 -6.89 -17.31
C THR A 114 5.07 -8.06 -18.29
N ALA A 115 3.89 -8.62 -18.57
CA ALA A 115 3.66 -9.63 -19.60
C ALA A 115 3.55 -9.04 -21.03
N GLY A 116 3.88 -7.76 -21.20
CA GLY A 116 3.75 -7.00 -22.44
C GLY A 116 5.06 -6.75 -23.16
#